data_AF-A0A6A9UTP7-F1
#
_entry.id   AF-A0A6A9UTP7-F1
#
_cell.length_a   1.000
_cell.length_b   1.000
_cell.length_c   1.000
_cell.angle_alpha   90.00
_cell.angle_beta   90.00
_cell.angle_gamma   90.00
#
_symmetry.space_group_name_H-M   'P 1'
#
loop_
_entity.id
_entity.type
_entity.pdbx_description
1 polymer ?
#
loop_
_entity_poly.entity_id
_entity_poly.type
_entity_poly.pdbx_seq_one_letter_code
_entity_poly.pdbx_strand_id
1 'polypeptide(L)'
;MAVDGNSLLHRSFHALAGTGARSVTGEPVWAVRGLLTQVVAAADRVGPTTVVVGFDDPDRSVRRERWPQYKAQRLPKPATLVAQLRRATDQLRELGVHVVIPGGLEADDVLASAARLTAAHGGRTVLVTSDRDAFALIDERTSVLRVINGGVDASPLMTPDRLELLLGVRPGQYRDFAALRGDPSDNLPGVAGIGPKRAARLLSGLGSAQAVFDDVADGGRRVAELVGAGVRRQLAEPEARARWELNCAVMAFSDDVDLGLHPERGTGRIPLSPDVVRRVLVGEGLPGTARVAERCLAGLEPRDPEPRHVDVLPWDVHAEWRSRQAFPPLKPARPDPQPTLF
;
A
#
# COMPACT_ATOMS: atom_id res chain seq x y z
N MET A 1 6.71 -4.58 -9.91
CA MET A 1 6.14 -4.47 -8.55
C MET A 1 6.95 -3.44 -7.79
N ALA A 2 6.29 -2.46 -7.18
CA ALA A 2 6.94 -1.46 -6.34
C ALA A 2 6.39 -1.57 -4.92
N VAL A 3 7.25 -1.57 -3.91
CA VAL A 3 6.91 -1.90 -2.53
C VAL A 3 7.27 -0.74 -1.62
N ASP A 4 6.36 -0.38 -0.73
CA ASP A 4 6.59 0.59 0.33
C ASP A 4 7.24 -0.11 1.52
N GLY A 5 8.57 -0.03 1.60
CA GLY A 5 9.36 -0.68 2.64
C GLY A 5 9.05 -0.14 4.04
N ASN A 6 8.77 1.16 4.16
CA ASN A 6 8.45 1.79 5.44
C ASN A 6 7.12 1.27 5.99
N SER A 7 6.05 1.28 5.20
CA SER A 7 4.72 0.84 5.62
C SER A 7 4.69 -0.63 6.03
N LEU A 8 5.31 -1.51 5.24
CA LEU A 8 5.35 -2.95 5.52
C LEU A 8 6.23 -3.28 6.74
N LEU A 9 7.38 -2.61 6.89
CA LEU A 9 8.25 -2.84 8.04
C LEU A 9 7.63 -2.31 9.33
N HIS A 10 7.04 -1.11 9.33
CA HIS A 10 6.35 -0.56 10.50
C HIS A 10 5.21 -1.49 10.94
N ARG A 11 4.42 -2.00 9.99
CA ARG A 11 3.37 -2.99 10.27
C ARG A 11 3.94 -4.24 10.93
N SER A 12 5.00 -4.80 10.35
CA SER A 12 5.69 -5.98 10.88
C SER A 12 6.28 -5.72 12.26
N PHE A 13 6.84 -4.54 12.49
CA PHE A 13 7.44 -4.14 13.76
C PHE A 13 6.42 -4.19 14.91
N HIS A 14 5.21 -3.68 14.70
CA HIS A 14 4.16 -3.70 15.73
C HIS A 14 3.48 -5.07 15.84
N ALA A 15 3.19 -5.73 14.72
CA ALA A 15 2.47 -7.00 14.72
C ALA A 15 3.28 -8.16 15.32
N LEU A 16 4.61 -8.09 15.25
CA LEU A 16 5.50 -9.19 15.60
C LEU A 16 6.39 -8.94 16.81
N ALA A 17 6.24 -7.79 17.48
CA ALA A 17 7.06 -7.46 18.65
C ALA A 17 7.03 -8.59 19.70
N GLY A 18 5.88 -9.25 19.88
CA GLY A 18 5.71 -10.37 20.81
C GLY A 18 6.47 -11.65 20.45
N THR A 19 6.97 -11.80 19.22
CA THR A 19 7.77 -12.98 18.83
C THR A 19 9.14 -13.00 19.48
N GLY A 20 9.68 -11.82 19.84
CA GLY A 20 11.05 -11.69 20.33
C GLY A 20 12.11 -12.22 19.36
N ALA A 21 11.81 -12.31 18.06
CA ALA A 21 12.73 -12.89 17.08
C ALA A 21 14.06 -12.12 17.02
N ARG A 22 15.17 -12.85 17.09
CA ARG A 22 16.53 -12.32 17.10
C ARG A 22 17.42 -12.98 16.03
N SER A 23 18.41 -12.25 15.56
CA SER A 23 19.50 -12.76 14.73
C SER A 23 20.42 -13.69 15.53
N VAL A 24 21.34 -14.34 14.84
CA VAL A 24 22.41 -15.15 15.48
C VAL A 24 23.32 -14.33 16.39
N THR A 25 23.45 -13.03 16.14
CA THR A 25 24.21 -12.09 16.97
C THR A 25 23.37 -11.47 18.10
N GLY A 26 22.11 -11.90 18.25
CA GLY A 26 21.21 -11.47 19.32
C GLY A 26 20.41 -10.19 19.04
N GLU A 27 20.53 -9.60 17.85
CA GLU A 27 19.82 -8.36 17.48
C GLU A 27 18.35 -8.64 17.17
N PRO A 28 17.41 -7.77 17.58
CA PRO A 28 16.02 -7.74 17.08
C PRO A 28 15.88 -7.82 15.56
N VAL A 29 15.12 -8.79 15.03
CA VAL A 29 14.89 -8.94 13.57
C VAL A 29 13.44 -9.27 13.19
N TRP A 30 12.49 -9.20 14.12
CA TRP A 30 11.10 -9.58 13.83
C TRP A 30 10.48 -8.76 12.69
N ALA A 31 10.75 -7.45 12.63
CA ALA A 31 10.23 -6.58 11.60
C ALA A 31 10.87 -6.86 10.23
N VAL A 32 12.19 -7.15 10.24
CA VAL A 32 12.95 -7.52 9.03
C VAL A 32 12.40 -8.82 8.45
N ARG A 33 12.23 -9.85 9.29
CA ARG A 33 11.61 -11.12 8.89
C ARG A 33 10.21 -10.93 8.32
N GLY A 34 9.41 -10.09 8.98
CA GLY A 34 8.07 -9.76 8.53
C GLY A 34 8.04 -9.13 7.14
N LEU A 35 8.89 -8.11 6.91
CA LEU A 35 9.03 -7.44 5.62
C LEU A 35 9.45 -8.42 4.52
N LEU A 36 10.51 -9.20 4.73
CA LEU A 36 11.02 -10.15 3.72
C LEU A 36 9.94 -11.17 3.34
N THR A 37 9.24 -11.70 4.34
CA THR A 37 8.11 -12.63 4.14
C THR A 37 7.00 -11.99 3.30
N GLN A 38 6.63 -10.74 3.60
CA GLN A 38 5.60 -10.01 2.86
C GLN A 38 6.03 -9.70 1.42
N VAL A 39 7.29 -9.32 1.19
CA VAL A 39 7.81 -9.07 -0.16
C VAL A 39 7.79 -10.34 -1.01
N VAL A 40 8.24 -11.47 -0.45
CA VAL A 40 8.26 -12.76 -1.16
C VAL A 40 6.83 -13.24 -1.45
N ALA A 41 5.92 -13.14 -0.49
CA ALA A 41 4.51 -13.51 -0.70
C ALA A 41 3.83 -12.62 -1.76
N ALA A 42 4.12 -11.30 -1.76
CA ALA A 42 3.62 -10.39 -2.78
C ALA A 42 4.20 -10.74 -4.16
N ALA A 43 5.49 -11.07 -4.26
CA ALA A 43 6.11 -11.50 -5.50
C ALA A 43 5.50 -12.80 -6.03
N ASP A 44 5.26 -13.80 -5.18
CA ASP A 44 4.63 -15.07 -5.56
C ASP A 44 3.21 -14.86 -6.11
N ARG A 45 2.46 -13.91 -5.52
CA ARG A 45 1.12 -13.56 -5.97
C ARG A 45 1.09 -12.74 -7.26
N VAL A 46 2.04 -11.82 -7.42
CA VAL A 46 2.06 -10.84 -8.53
C VAL A 46 2.79 -11.37 -9.75
N GLY A 47 3.79 -12.24 -9.59
CA GLY A 47 4.67 -12.69 -10.68
C GLY A 47 5.43 -11.54 -11.36
N PRO A 48 6.19 -10.70 -10.62
CA PRO A 48 6.82 -9.52 -11.19
C PRO A 48 8.05 -9.86 -12.05
N THR A 49 8.30 -9.06 -13.09
CA THR A 49 9.58 -9.07 -13.84
C THR A 49 10.65 -8.20 -13.18
N THR A 50 10.22 -7.24 -12.37
CA THR A 50 11.07 -6.28 -11.66
C THR A 50 10.47 -5.95 -10.30
N VAL A 51 11.30 -5.93 -9.26
CA VAL A 51 10.95 -5.57 -7.89
C VAL A 51 11.79 -4.38 -7.43
N VAL A 52 11.08 -3.32 -7.03
CA VAL A 52 11.66 -2.13 -6.39
C VAL A 52 11.06 -1.95 -5.01
N VAL A 53 11.88 -1.59 -4.03
CA VAL A 53 11.43 -1.24 -2.67
C VAL A 53 11.90 0.18 -2.35
N GLY A 54 10.94 1.06 -2.05
CA GLY A 54 11.20 2.41 -1.58
C GLY A 54 11.29 2.47 -0.06
N PHE A 55 12.17 3.32 0.47
CA PHE A 55 12.18 3.71 1.88
C PHE A 55 12.28 5.24 2.00
N ASP A 56 11.74 5.79 3.08
CA ASP A 56 11.85 7.22 3.37
C ASP A 56 13.30 7.61 3.66
N ASP A 57 13.69 8.85 3.30
CA ASP A 57 14.91 9.46 3.82
C ASP A 57 14.86 9.48 5.37
N PRO A 58 15.85 8.88 6.05
CA PRO A 58 15.87 8.82 7.51
C PRO A 58 16.15 10.18 8.17
N ASP A 59 16.79 11.10 7.45
CA ASP A 59 17.37 12.33 7.99
C ASP A 59 16.54 13.57 7.62
N ARG A 60 16.07 13.65 6.37
CA ARG A 60 15.37 14.83 5.83
C ARG A 60 13.95 14.55 5.39
N SER A 61 13.13 15.60 5.29
CA SER A 61 11.79 15.52 4.72
C SER A 61 11.39 16.86 4.15
N VAL A 62 11.38 16.95 2.82
CA VAL A 62 10.94 18.14 2.08
C VAL A 62 9.50 18.50 2.45
N ARG A 63 8.65 17.49 2.70
CA ARG A 63 7.28 17.71 3.16
C ARG A 63 7.23 18.40 4.53
N ARG A 64 8.01 17.94 5.51
CA ARG A 64 8.04 18.60 6.84
C ARG A 64 8.67 20.00 6.78
N GLU A 65 9.68 20.19 5.94
CA GLU A 65 10.31 21.50 5.72
C GLU A 65 9.30 22.51 5.15
N ARG A 66 8.48 22.09 4.20
CA ARG A 66 7.45 22.94 3.58
C ARG A 66 6.18 23.08 4.43
N TRP A 67 5.80 22.04 5.16
CA TRP A 67 4.59 21.99 5.97
C TRP A 67 4.90 21.42 7.37
N PRO A 68 5.35 22.25 8.31
CA PRO A 68 5.83 21.78 9.63
C PRO A 68 4.83 20.98 10.46
N GLN A 69 3.52 21.12 10.21
CA GLN A 69 2.49 20.36 10.91
C GLN A 69 2.31 18.93 10.37
N TYR A 70 2.83 18.62 9.18
CA TYR A 70 2.73 17.30 8.56
C TYR A 70 3.39 16.23 9.45
N LYS A 71 2.61 15.22 9.84
CA LYS A 71 3.03 14.11 10.72
C LYS A 71 3.63 14.56 12.07
N ALA A 72 3.39 15.81 12.51
CA ALA A 72 4.02 16.40 13.70
C ALA A 72 3.62 15.71 15.03
N GLN A 73 2.48 15.04 15.05
CA GLN A 73 1.97 14.23 16.17
C GLN A 73 2.54 12.81 16.22
N ARG A 74 3.35 12.38 15.23
CA ARG A 74 3.97 11.05 15.26
C ARG A 74 5.10 11.03 16.30
N LEU A 75 5.07 10.02 17.17
CA LEU A 75 6.14 9.80 18.14
C LEU A 75 7.47 9.51 17.45
N PRO A 76 8.62 9.89 18.05
CA PRO A 76 9.93 9.50 17.55
C PRO A 76 10.05 7.99 17.35
N LYS A 77 10.67 7.57 16.24
CA LYS A 77 10.90 6.14 15.95
C LYS A 77 11.79 5.53 17.05
N PRO A 78 11.41 4.40 17.67
CA PRO A 78 12.27 3.71 18.62
C PRO A 78 13.59 3.29 17.97
N ALA A 79 14.71 3.33 18.72
CA ALA A 79 16.03 2.96 18.20
C ALA A 79 16.06 1.55 17.56
N THR A 80 15.32 0.60 18.14
CA THR A 80 15.17 -0.76 17.59
C THR A 80 14.50 -0.78 16.21
N LEU A 81 13.53 0.10 15.96
CA LEU A 81 12.88 0.22 14.66
C LEU A 81 13.84 0.81 13.62
N VAL A 82 14.60 1.85 14.01
CA VAL A 82 15.62 2.44 13.13
C VAL A 82 16.69 1.42 12.76
N ALA A 83 17.16 0.62 13.72
CA ALA A 83 18.11 -0.47 13.45
C ALA A 83 17.54 -1.52 12.48
N GLN A 84 16.29 -1.93 12.67
CA GLN A 84 15.64 -2.89 11.78
C GLN A 84 15.35 -2.31 10.39
N LEU A 85 15.05 -1.01 10.24
CA LEU A 85 14.94 -0.35 8.94
C LEU A 85 16.26 -0.44 8.17
N ARG A 86 17.39 -0.11 8.82
CA ARG A 86 18.73 -0.22 8.20
C ARG A 86 19.03 -1.65 7.77
N ARG A 87 18.87 -2.61 8.68
CA ARG A 87 19.07 -4.04 8.38
C ARG A 87 18.20 -4.52 7.22
N ALA A 88 16.93 -4.11 7.20
CA ALA A 88 16.01 -4.46 6.11
C ALA A 88 16.49 -3.94 4.75
N THR A 89 16.98 -2.69 4.68
CA THR A 89 17.53 -2.15 3.43
C THR A 89 18.76 -2.94 2.96
N ASP A 90 19.62 -3.36 3.89
CA ASP A 90 20.82 -4.13 3.57
C ASP A 90 20.46 -5.55 3.10
N GLN A 91 19.56 -6.23 3.81
CA GLN A 91 19.10 -7.58 3.45
C GLN A 91 18.38 -7.61 2.10
N LEU A 92 17.55 -6.60 1.78
CA LEU A 92 16.90 -6.50 0.48
C LEU A 92 17.91 -6.25 -0.66
N ARG A 93 18.93 -5.42 -0.44
CA ARG A 93 20.02 -5.22 -1.41
C ARG A 93 20.82 -6.50 -1.61
N GLU A 94 21.17 -7.18 -0.52
CA GLU A 94 21.88 -8.46 -0.60
C GLU A 94 21.06 -9.52 -1.33
N LEU A 95 19.74 -9.56 -1.12
CA LEU A 95 18.81 -10.43 -1.84
C LEU A 95 18.83 -10.19 -3.36
N GLY A 96 19.31 -9.03 -3.81
CA GLY A 96 19.33 -8.59 -5.20
C GLY A 96 18.14 -7.73 -5.59
N VAL A 97 17.31 -7.32 -4.62
CA VAL A 97 16.18 -6.39 -4.84
C VAL A 97 16.70 -4.97 -5.02
N HIS A 98 16.06 -4.20 -5.89
CA HIS A 98 16.40 -2.81 -6.11
C HIS A 98 15.82 -1.94 -4.98
N VAL A 99 16.67 -1.31 -4.18
CA VAL A 99 16.25 -0.49 -3.03
C VAL A 99 16.57 0.98 -3.29
N VAL A 100 15.56 1.84 -3.20
CA VAL A 100 15.67 3.29 -3.44
C VAL A 100 15.36 4.04 -2.15
N ILE A 101 16.26 4.96 -1.77
CA ILE A 101 16.08 5.89 -0.65
C ILE A 101 16.33 7.29 -1.22
N PRO A 102 15.28 7.99 -1.69
CA PRO A 102 15.44 9.28 -2.33
C PRO A 102 15.70 10.38 -1.30
N GLY A 103 16.66 11.27 -1.58
CA GLY A 103 17.03 12.35 -0.66
C GLY A 103 15.87 13.31 -0.38
N GLY A 104 15.45 13.41 0.88
CA GLY A 104 14.38 14.28 1.38
C GLY A 104 12.96 13.82 1.04
N LEU A 105 12.80 12.69 0.36
CA LEU A 105 11.52 12.18 -0.13
C LEU A 105 11.12 10.89 0.60
N GLU A 106 9.87 10.47 0.40
CA GLU A 106 9.27 9.32 1.08
C GLU A 106 9.16 8.10 0.14
N ALA A 107 8.92 6.92 0.70
CA ALA A 107 8.72 5.69 -0.09
C ALA A 107 7.60 5.85 -1.14
N ASP A 108 6.56 6.62 -0.84
CA ASP A 108 5.45 6.89 -1.76
C ASP A 108 5.89 7.60 -3.05
N ASP A 109 6.93 8.44 -2.99
CA ASP A 109 7.51 9.11 -4.16
C ASP A 109 8.22 8.10 -5.07
N VAL A 110 8.86 7.08 -4.48
CA VAL A 110 9.42 5.94 -5.24
C VAL A 110 8.30 5.14 -5.93
N LEU A 111 7.19 4.91 -5.24
CA LEU A 111 6.04 4.19 -5.78
C LEU A 111 5.41 4.94 -6.97
N ALA A 112 5.19 6.25 -6.82
CA ALA A 112 4.67 7.11 -7.87
C ALA A 112 5.59 7.13 -9.09
N SER A 113 6.90 7.30 -8.86
CA SER A 113 7.91 7.31 -9.92
C SER A 113 7.99 5.96 -10.64
N ALA A 114 7.87 4.84 -9.92
CA ALA A 114 7.87 3.51 -10.52
C ALA A 114 6.62 3.26 -11.37
N ALA A 115 5.45 3.74 -10.91
CA ALA A 115 4.22 3.67 -11.67
C ALA A 115 4.33 4.44 -13.00
N ARG A 116 4.77 5.71 -12.94
CA ARG A 116 4.95 6.56 -14.13
C ARG A 116 5.97 5.97 -15.10
N LEU A 117 7.15 5.57 -14.61
CA LEU A 117 8.21 5.00 -15.43
C LEU A 117 7.74 3.73 -16.14
N THR A 118 7.05 2.83 -15.43
CA THR A 118 6.56 1.58 -15.99
C THR A 118 5.47 1.81 -17.03
N ALA A 119 4.55 2.74 -16.78
CA ALA A 119 3.52 3.11 -17.75
C ALA A 119 4.11 3.69 -19.04
N ALA A 120 5.15 4.53 -18.94
CA ALA A 120 5.88 5.08 -20.08
C ALA A 120 6.55 4.01 -20.96
N HIS A 121 6.86 2.83 -20.39
CA HIS A 121 7.41 1.68 -21.10
C HIS A 121 6.33 0.63 -21.47
N GLY A 122 5.05 0.98 -21.39
CA GLY A 122 3.95 0.09 -21.76
C GLY A 122 3.70 -1.06 -20.77
N GLY A 123 4.33 -1.03 -19.59
CA GLY A 123 4.17 -2.03 -18.55
C GLY A 123 2.93 -1.83 -17.67
N ARG A 124 2.85 -2.63 -16.60
CA ARG A 124 1.87 -2.52 -15.51
C ARG A 124 2.56 -2.56 -14.16
N THR A 125 2.01 -1.82 -13.21
CA THR A 125 2.56 -1.69 -11.86
C THR A 125 1.59 -2.24 -10.83
N VAL A 126 2.08 -3.11 -9.96
CA VAL A 126 1.41 -3.42 -8.69
C VAL A 126 2.22 -2.74 -7.59
N LEU A 127 1.57 -1.80 -6.92
CA LEU A 127 2.07 -1.13 -5.72
C LEU A 127 1.72 -1.97 -4.51
N VAL A 128 2.67 -2.23 -3.62
CA VAL A 128 2.47 -3.03 -2.40
C VAL A 128 2.72 -2.12 -1.20
N THR A 129 1.63 -1.71 -0.55
CA THR A 129 1.67 -0.86 0.64
C THR A 129 0.45 -1.16 1.51
N SER A 130 0.47 -0.75 2.77
CA SER A 130 -0.75 -0.67 3.57
C SER A 130 -1.40 0.71 3.61
N ASP A 131 -0.72 1.71 3.06
CA ASP A 131 -1.21 3.07 2.98
C ASP A 131 -2.34 3.20 1.94
N ARG A 132 -3.33 4.04 2.24
CA ARG A 132 -4.40 4.37 1.28
C ARG A 132 -4.01 5.52 0.37
N ASP A 133 -2.97 6.28 0.69
CA ASP A 133 -2.58 7.43 -0.15
C ASP A 133 -2.14 6.97 -1.54
N ALA A 134 -1.54 5.79 -1.63
CA ALA A 134 -1.24 5.12 -2.90
C ALA A 134 -2.47 4.86 -3.79
N PHE A 135 -3.71 4.96 -3.29
CA PHE A 135 -4.90 4.85 -4.14
C PHE A 135 -5.02 6.00 -5.14
N ALA A 136 -4.38 7.15 -4.88
CA ALA A 136 -4.27 8.24 -5.85
C ALA A 136 -3.44 7.87 -7.08
N LEU A 137 -2.64 6.79 -7.00
CA LEU A 137 -1.81 6.29 -8.10
C LEU A 137 -2.51 5.21 -8.93
N ILE A 138 -3.72 4.78 -8.56
CA ILE A 138 -4.46 3.75 -9.30
C ILE A 138 -4.89 4.31 -10.66
N ASP A 139 -4.67 3.55 -11.72
CA ASP A 139 -5.14 3.86 -13.07
C ASP A 139 -5.30 2.55 -13.88
N GLU A 140 -5.41 2.65 -15.21
CA GLU A 140 -5.56 1.49 -16.10
C GLU A 140 -4.37 0.52 -16.07
N ARG A 141 -3.18 0.99 -15.66
CA ARG A 141 -1.92 0.23 -15.63
C ARG A 141 -1.39 0.00 -14.23
N THR A 142 -1.94 0.68 -13.23
CA THR A 142 -1.45 0.68 -11.85
C THR A 142 -2.55 0.23 -10.90
N SER A 143 -2.22 -0.77 -10.08
CA SER A 143 -3.09 -1.29 -9.03
C SER A 143 -2.37 -1.34 -7.70
N VAL A 144 -3.11 -1.34 -6.59
CA VAL A 144 -2.54 -1.37 -5.23
C VAL A 144 -2.91 -2.68 -4.55
N LEU A 145 -1.92 -3.52 -4.25
CA LEU A 145 -2.07 -4.62 -3.32
C LEU A 145 -2.00 -4.06 -1.89
N ARG A 146 -3.18 -3.78 -1.31
CA ARG A 146 -3.29 -3.16 0.02
C ARG A 146 -3.05 -4.20 1.11
N VAL A 147 -1.87 -4.16 1.72
CA VAL A 147 -1.49 -5.08 2.79
C VAL A 147 -2.32 -4.80 4.05
N ILE A 148 -3.13 -5.76 4.48
CA ILE A 148 -3.96 -5.67 5.69
C ILE A 148 -3.53 -6.71 6.73
N ASN A 149 -4.22 -6.72 7.87
CA ASN A 149 -4.08 -7.80 8.85
C ASN A 149 -4.53 -9.13 8.22
N GLY A 150 -3.82 -10.22 8.53
CA GLY A 150 -4.00 -11.52 7.86
C GLY A 150 -3.03 -11.77 6.69
N GLY A 151 -2.08 -10.86 6.46
CA GLY A 151 -0.99 -11.07 5.50
C GLY A 151 -1.38 -10.83 4.04
N VAL A 152 -0.46 -11.16 3.12
CA VAL A 152 -0.60 -10.88 1.69
C VAL A 152 -1.77 -11.67 1.06
N ASP A 153 -2.05 -12.88 1.52
CA ASP A 153 -3.14 -13.71 0.98
C ASP A 153 -4.52 -13.09 1.21
N ALA A 154 -4.75 -12.54 2.41
CA ALA A 154 -5.99 -11.85 2.75
C ALA A 154 -6.10 -10.46 2.09
N SER A 155 -4.99 -9.95 1.54
CA SER A 155 -4.90 -8.56 1.10
C SER A 155 -5.63 -8.31 -0.23
N PRO A 156 -6.48 -7.28 -0.33
CA PRO A 156 -7.19 -6.98 -1.56
C PRO A 156 -6.27 -6.32 -2.59
N LEU A 157 -6.43 -6.72 -3.86
CA LEU A 157 -5.91 -5.96 -4.99
C LEU A 157 -6.92 -4.88 -5.37
N MET A 158 -6.54 -3.62 -5.20
CA MET A 158 -7.34 -2.45 -5.50
C MET A 158 -7.10 -2.04 -6.96
N THR A 159 -8.11 -2.28 -7.78
CA THR A 159 -8.21 -1.85 -9.18
C THR A 159 -9.09 -0.60 -9.28
N PRO A 160 -9.12 0.10 -10.43
CA PRO A 160 -10.06 1.20 -10.65
C PRO A 160 -11.50 0.86 -10.26
N ASP A 161 -12.04 -0.26 -10.76
CA ASP A 161 -13.41 -0.68 -10.47
C ASP A 161 -13.64 -0.97 -8.99
N ARG A 162 -12.69 -1.64 -8.32
CA ARG A 162 -12.80 -1.94 -6.89
C ARG A 162 -12.73 -0.67 -6.06
N LEU A 163 -11.89 0.29 -6.45
CA LEU A 163 -11.79 1.58 -5.77
C LEU A 163 -13.13 2.33 -5.84
N GLU A 164 -13.72 2.41 -7.04
CA GLU A 164 -15.02 3.06 -7.25
C GLU A 164 -16.13 2.34 -6.48
N LEU A 165 -16.17 1.01 -6.51
CA LEU A 165 -17.15 0.22 -5.76
C LEU A 165 -17.07 0.45 -4.25
N LEU A 166 -15.85 0.55 -3.69
CA LEU A 166 -15.65 0.67 -2.24
C LEU A 166 -15.78 2.10 -1.72
N LEU A 167 -15.36 3.08 -2.50
CA LEU A 167 -15.25 4.47 -2.04
C LEU A 167 -16.25 5.42 -2.71
N GLY A 168 -16.88 5.02 -3.82
CA GLY A 168 -17.78 5.86 -4.61
C GLY A 168 -17.06 6.98 -5.36
N VAL A 169 -15.75 6.84 -5.59
CA VAL A 169 -14.92 7.80 -6.33
C VAL A 169 -14.03 7.08 -7.33
N ARG A 170 -13.86 7.69 -8.50
CA ARG A 170 -12.93 7.21 -9.53
C ARG A 170 -11.48 7.49 -9.12
N PRO A 171 -10.48 6.78 -9.69
CA PRO A 171 -9.09 6.99 -9.29
C PRO A 171 -8.59 8.42 -9.43
N GLY A 172 -8.93 9.11 -10.53
CA GLY A 172 -8.60 10.52 -10.73
C GLY A 172 -9.23 11.50 -9.72
N GLN A 173 -10.18 11.04 -8.91
CA GLN A 173 -10.85 11.84 -7.87
C GLN A 173 -10.31 11.53 -6.47
N TYR A 174 -9.46 10.51 -6.30
CA TYR A 174 -9.08 10.03 -4.97
C TYR A 174 -8.31 11.08 -4.17
N ARG A 175 -7.42 11.86 -4.81
CA ARG A 175 -6.69 12.94 -4.12
C ARG A 175 -7.64 14.01 -3.57
N ASP A 176 -8.62 14.44 -4.38
CA ASP A 176 -9.67 15.36 -3.92
C ASP A 176 -10.48 14.75 -2.77
N PHE A 177 -10.84 13.47 -2.88
CA PHE A 177 -11.56 12.75 -1.84
C PHE A 177 -10.79 12.73 -0.52
N ALA A 178 -9.49 12.42 -0.56
CA ALA A 178 -8.61 12.41 0.61
C ALA A 178 -8.43 13.82 1.20
N ALA A 179 -8.20 14.82 0.35
CA ALA A 179 -7.99 16.21 0.77
C ALA A 179 -9.25 16.82 1.41
N LEU A 180 -10.44 16.52 0.87
CA LEU A 180 -11.72 16.97 1.42
C LEU A 180 -12.02 16.33 2.77
N ARG A 181 -11.84 15.01 2.90
CA ARG A 181 -12.12 14.29 4.16
C ARG A 181 -11.06 14.51 5.24
N GLY A 182 -9.84 14.90 4.84
CA GLY A 182 -8.66 14.99 5.69
C GLY A 182 -8.01 13.64 5.98
N ASP A 183 -6.79 13.68 6.49
CA ASP A 183 -6.08 12.51 6.98
C ASP A 183 -5.48 12.70 8.38
N PRO A 184 -6.13 12.15 9.43
CA PRO A 184 -5.65 12.28 10.80
C PRO A 184 -4.28 11.63 11.06
N SER A 185 -3.87 10.60 10.32
CA SER A 185 -2.54 9.98 10.54
C SER A 185 -1.39 10.88 10.10
N ASP A 186 -1.68 11.83 9.22
CA ASP A 186 -0.71 12.78 8.66
C ASP A 186 -0.90 14.22 9.18
N ASN A 187 -1.81 14.39 10.14
CA ASN A 187 -2.17 15.69 10.72
C ASN A 187 -2.84 16.64 9.72
N LEU A 188 -3.58 16.10 8.75
CA LEU A 188 -4.24 16.86 7.71
C LEU A 188 -5.72 16.99 8.06
N PRO A 189 -6.17 18.09 8.71
CA PRO A 189 -7.58 18.29 8.94
C PRO A 189 -8.32 18.44 7.60
N GLY A 190 -9.48 17.80 7.50
CA GLY A 190 -10.35 17.91 6.32
C GLY A 190 -11.11 19.22 6.28
N VAL A 191 -11.89 19.40 5.22
CA VAL A 191 -12.85 20.51 5.13
C VAL A 191 -13.98 20.27 6.13
N ALA A 192 -14.30 21.30 6.91
CA ALA A 192 -15.29 21.22 7.98
C ALA A 192 -16.64 20.71 7.44
N GLY A 193 -17.22 19.71 8.11
CA GLY A 193 -18.48 19.11 7.70
C GLY A 193 -18.40 18.17 6.49
N ILE A 194 -17.23 17.97 5.88
CA ILE A 194 -17.04 17.05 4.75
C ILE A 194 -16.35 15.77 5.20
N GLY A 195 -17.15 14.78 5.59
CA GLY A 195 -16.67 13.41 5.80
C GLY A 195 -16.64 12.57 4.52
N PRO A 196 -16.16 11.31 4.57
CA PRO A 196 -16.01 10.43 3.41
C PRO A 196 -17.28 10.32 2.55
N LYS A 197 -18.46 10.13 3.17
CA LYS A 197 -19.74 10.00 2.44
C LYS A 197 -20.10 11.27 1.65
N ARG A 198 -19.85 12.45 2.23
CA ARG A 198 -20.15 13.74 1.59
C ARG A 198 -19.14 14.04 0.49
N ALA A 199 -17.86 13.77 0.73
CA ALA A 199 -16.82 13.89 -0.29
C ALA A 199 -17.13 13.04 -1.53
N ALA A 200 -17.45 11.75 -1.34
CA ALA A 200 -17.82 10.86 -2.44
C ALA A 200 -19.05 11.36 -3.20
N ARG A 201 -20.11 11.78 -2.49
CA ARG A 201 -21.34 12.31 -3.12
C ARG A 201 -21.07 13.58 -3.94
N LEU A 202 -20.25 14.48 -3.43
CA LEU A 202 -19.86 15.71 -4.14
C LEU A 202 -19.05 15.41 -5.40
N LEU A 203 -18.03 14.54 -5.28
CA LEU A 203 -17.16 14.20 -6.40
C LEU A 203 -17.86 13.37 -7.47
N SER A 204 -18.75 12.46 -7.08
CA SER A 204 -19.60 11.72 -8.01
C SER A 204 -20.55 12.66 -8.78
N GLY A 205 -21.16 13.63 -8.09
CA GLY A 205 -22.14 14.55 -8.68
C GLY A 205 -21.57 15.75 -9.47
N LEU A 206 -20.37 16.23 -9.13
CA LEU A 206 -19.74 17.39 -9.78
C LEU A 206 -18.44 17.08 -10.52
N GLY A 207 -17.86 15.89 -10.33
CA GLY A 207 -16.68 15.44 -11.07
C GLY A 207 -15.35 15.77 -10.38
N SER A 208 -15.19 16.95 -9.78
CA SER A 208 -13.96 17.35 -9.08
C SER A 208 -14.25 18.28 -7.91
N ALA A 209 -13.30 18.41 -6.98
CA ALA A 209 -13.43 19.39 -5.90
C ALA A 209 -13.37 20.83 -6.43
N GLN A 210 -12.62 21.09 -7.51
CA GLN A 210 -12.65 22.40 -8.18
C GLN A 210 -14.07 22.76 -8.61
N ALA A 211 -14.79 21.84 -9.27
CA ALA A 211 -16.17 22.06 -9.68
C ALA A 211 -17.13 22.25 -8.50
N VAL A 212 -16.84 21.66 -7.33
CA VAL A 212 -17.58 21.91 -6.08
C VAL A 212 -17.42 23.36 -5.63
N PHE A 213 -16.18 23.85 -5.57
CA PHE A 213 -15.93 25.23 -5.15
C PHE A 213 -16.41 26.27 -6.18
N ASP A 214 -16.36 25.94 -7.47
CA ASP A 214 -16.90 26.78 -8.53
C ASP A 214 -18.43 26.88 -8.45
N ASP A 215 -19.15 25.76 -8.20
CA ASP A 215 -20.61 25.79 -7.96
C ASP A 215 -20.94 26.64 -6.73
N VAL A 216 -20.16 26.55 -5.64
CA VAL A 216 -20.36 27.36 -4.43
C VAL A 216 -20.16 28.85 -4.70
N ALA A 217 -19.17 29.22 -5.53
CA ALA A 217 -18.95 30.59 -5.96
C ALA A 217 -20.13 31.11 -6.81
N ASP A 218 -20.78 30.24 -7.60
CA ASP A 218 -21.99 30.53 -8.37
C ASP A 218 -23.30 30.26 -7.58
N GLY A 219 -23.28 30.50 -6.27
CA GLY A 219 -24.46 30.41 -5.39
C GLY A 219 -24.73 29.03 -4.77
N GLY A 220 -24.10 27.97 -5.25
CA GLY A 220 -24.02 26.66 -4.61
C GLY A 220 -25.26 25.79 -4.74
N ARG A 221 -26.02 25.91 -5.82
CA ARG A 221 -27.30 25.19 -5.99
C ARG A 221 -27.09 23.68 -5.99
N ARG A 222 -26.15 23.17 -6.80
CA ARG A 222 -25.91 21.73 -6.94
C ARG A 222 -25.30 21.15 -5.66
N VAL A 223 -24.39 21.89 -5.04
CA VAL A 223 -23.82 21.50 -3.73
C VAL A 223 -24.92 21.45 -2.66
N ALA A 224 -25.82 22.42 -2.60
CA ALA A 224 -26.93 22.41 -1.64
C ALA A 224 -27.89 21.22 -1.85
N GLU A 225 -28.15 20.84 -3.10
CA GLU A 225 -28.97 19.67 -3.44
C GLU A 225 -28.30 18.36 -3.00
N LEU A 226 -26.98 18.24 -3.18
CA LEU A 226 -26.24 17.04 -2.84
C LEU A 226 -25.95 16.90 -1.34
N VAL A 227 -25.62 17.96 -0.62
CA VAL A 227 -25.16 17.84 0.79
C VAL A 227 -25.88 18.75 1.77
N GLY A 228 -26.88 19.50 1.30
CA GLY A 228 -27.70 20.40 2.11
C GLY A 228 -27.14 21.81 2.22
N ALA A 229 -28.03 22.77 2.47
CA ALA A 229 -27.69 24.20 2.57
C ALA A 229 -26.69 24.51 3.70
N GLY A 230 -26.73 23.77 4.81
CA GLY A 230 -25.79 23.93 5.92
C GLY A 230 -24.34 23.66 5.51
N VAL A 231 -24.10 22.55 4.80
CA VAL A 231 -22.76 22.18 4.31
C VAL A 231 -22.32 23.12 3.19
N ARG A 232 -23.24 23.54 2.31
CA ARG A 232 -22.96 24.56 1.29
C ARG A 232 -22.49 25.89 1.88
N ARG A 233 -23.03 26.31 3.04
CA ARG A 233 -22.53 27.49 3.76
C ARG A 233 -21.12 27.28 4.27
N GLN A 234 -20.82 26.12 4.86
CA GLN A 234 -19.47 25.79 5.33
C GLN A 234 -18.44 25.76 4.19
N LEU A 235 -18.82 25.23 3.01
CA LEU A 235 -17.96 25.23 1.82
C LEU A 235 -17.73 26.63 1.22
N ALA A 236 -18.58 27.61 1.54
CA ALA A 236 -18.45 28.99 1.07
C ALA A 236 -17.45 29.79 1.91
N GLU A 237 -17.08 29.31 3.09
CA GLU A 237 -16.03 29.93 3.88
C GLU A 237 -14.68 29.80 3.16
N PRO A 238 -13.88 30.88 3.04
CA PRO A 238 -12.59 30.85 2.34
C PRO A 238 -11.64 29.76 2.83
N GLU A 239 -11.70 29.43 4.13
CA GLU A 239 -10.90 28.40 4.77
C GLU A 239 -11.18 27.01 4.20
N ALA A 240 -12.39 26.73 3.70
CA ALA A 240 -12.74 25.44 3.13
C ALA A 240 -11.91 25.15 1.86
N ARG A 241 -11.84 26.13 0.95
CA ARG A 241 -11.05 26.03 -0.28
C ARG A 241 -9.56 25.97 0.04
N ALA A 242 -9.09 26.88 0.89
CA ALA A 242 -7.68 26.92 1.28
C ALA A 242 -7.21 25.61 1.95
N ARG A 243 -8.08 24.96 2.74
CA ARG A 243 -7.78 23.67 3.36
C ARG A 243 -7.65 22.55 2.34
N TRP A 244 -8.58 22.46 1.40
CA TRP A 244 -8.52 21.46 0.34
C TRP A 244 -7.27 21.64 -0.53
N GLU A 245 -6.96 22.88 -0.94
CA GLU A 245 -5.76 23.20 -1.74
C GLU A 245 -4.47 22.84 -0.99
N LEU A 246 -4.38 23.19 0.30
CA LEU A 246 -3.23 22.81 1.15
C LEU A 246 -3.08 21.29 1.23
N ASN A 247 -4.16 20.57 1.52
CA ASN A 247 -4.10 19.10 1.62
C ASN A 247 -3.70 18.47 0.29
N CYS A 248 -4.23 18.96 -0.84
CA CYS A 248 -3.81 18.49 -2.16
C CYS A 248 -2.31 18.73 -2.42
N ALA A 249 -1.78 19.87 -1.98
CA ALA A 249 -0.37 20.19 -2.13
C ALA A 249 0.53 19.29 -1.26
N VAL A 250 0.12 18.99 -0.02
CA VAL A 250 0.87 18.10 0.88
C VAL A 250 0.86 16.65 0.37
N MET A 251 -0.30 16.18 -0.09
CA MET A 251 -0.52 14.81 -0.60
C MET A 251 0.04 14.59 -2.00
N ALA A 252 0.66 15.59 -2.63
CA ALA A 252 1.27 15.42 -3.95
C ALA A 252 2.52 14.54 -3.85
N PHE A 253 2.61 13.57 -4.77
CA PHE A 253 3.81 12.76 -4.94
C PHE A 253 4.79 13.45 -5.89
N SER A 254 6.08 13.22 -5.67
CA SER A 254 7.10 13.40 -6.70
C SER A 254 7.16 12.11 -7.51
N ASP A 255 6.84 12.16 -8.79
CA ASP A 255 6.81 11.00 -9.69
C ASP A 255 8.01 10.97 -10.66
N ASP A 256 9.00 11.83 -10.42
CA ASP A 256 10.20 12.03 -11.23
C ASP A 256 11.50 11.65 -10.52
N VAL A 257 11.41 10.90 -9.42
CA VAL A 257 12.59 10.33 -8.76
C VAL A 257 13.34 9.46 -9.77
N ASP A 258 14.63 9.76 -9.95
CA ASP A 258 15.52 8.86 -10.69
C ASP A 258 15.68 7.57 -9.90
N LEU A 259 15.00 6.53 -10.37
CA LEU A 259 15.05 5.22 -9.76
C LEU A 259 16.33 4.47 -10.10
N GLY A 260 17.18 4.94 -11.03
CA GLY A 260 18.38 4.20 -11.45
C GLY A 260 18.07 2.83 -12.05
N LEU A 261 16.83 2.61 -12.50
CA LEU A 261 16.40 1.37 -13.15
C LEU A 261 16.83 1.38 -14.61
N HIS A 262 17.52 0.31 -15.03
CA HIS A 262 17.88 0.12 -16.43
C HIS A 262 16.98 -0.97 -17.05
N PRO A 263 16.41 -0.76 -18.27
CA PRO A 263 15.45 -1.71 -18.86
C PRO A 263 16.00 -3.13 -19.05
N GLU A 264 17.30 -3.24 -19.35
CA GLU A 264 17.94 -4.51 -19.69
C GLU A 264 18.91 -5.06 -18.63
N ARG A 265 19.28 -4.26 -17.62
CA ARG A 265 20.38 -4.56 -16.69
C ARG A 265 20.06 -4.01 -15.29
N GLY A 266 20.79 -4.43 -14.27
CA GLY A 266 20.68 -3.86 -12.91
C GLY A 266 19.93 -4.74 -11.90
N THR A 267 19.90 -4.26 -10.66
CA THR A 267 19.27 -4.97 -9.52
C THR A 267 17.74 -4.96 -9.63
N GLY A 268 17.08 -5.87 -8.91
CA GLY A 268 15.63 -5.99 -8.85
C GLY A 268 14.99 -6.68 -10.05
N ARG A 269 15.73 -6.96 -11.13
CA ARG A 269 15.22 -7.74 -12.27
C ARG A 269 15.18 -9.23 -11.93
N ILE A 270 14.07 -9.88 -12.26
CA ILE A 270 13.86 -11.32 -12.07
C ILE A 270 14.32 -12.05 -13.35
N PRO A 271 15.03 -13.20 -13.25
CA PRO A 271 15.35 -13.92 -12.01
C PRO A 271 16.56 -13.35 -11.24
N LEU A 272 16.49 -13.44 -9.91
CA LEU A 272 17.59 -13.24 -8.97
C LEU A 272 18.47 -14.50 -8.89
N SER A 273 19.66 -14.38 -8.28
CA SER A 273 20.54 -15.54 -8.04
C SER A 273 19.94 -16.47 -6.97
N PRO A 274 19.68 -17.76 -7.30
CA PRO A 274 19.12 -18.70 -6.32
C PRO A 274 19.98 -18.89 -5.08
N ASP A 275 21.30 -18.98 -5.23
CA ASP A 275 22.23 -19.17 -4.12
C ASP A 275 22.19 -17.97 -3.15
N VAL A 276 22.08 -16.75 -3.71
CA VAL A 276 21.95 -15.53 -2.93
C VAL A 276 20.61 -15.49 -2.21
N VAL A 277 19.51 -15.78 -2.92
CA VAL A 277 18.15 -15.84 -2.35
C VAL A 277 18.09 -16.78 -1.16
N ARG A 278 18.61 -18.00 -1.35
CA ARG A 278 18.68 -19.01 -0.29
C ARG A 278 19.50 -18.53 0.89
N ARG A 279 20.73 -18.07 0.65
CA ARG A 279 21.66 -17.65 1.70
C ARG A 279 21.07 -16.53 2.55
N VAL A 280 20.53 -15.49 1.93
CA VAL A 280 19.96 -14.32 2.62
C VAL A 280 18.75 -14.73 3.47
N LEU A 281 17.77 -15.40 2.88
CA LEU A 281 16.53 -15.74 3.60
C LEU A 281 16.75 -16.81 4.68
N VAL A 282 17.57 -17.83 4.42
CA VAL A 282 17.94 -18.83 5.44
C VAL A 282 18.77 -18.17 6.56
N GLY A 283 19.67 -17.24 6.22
CA GLY A 283 20.46 -16.48 7.20
C GLY A 283 19.60 -15.63 8.13
N GLU A 284 18.48 -15.11 7.64
CA GLU A 284 17.46 -14.44 8.45
C GLU A 284 16.52 -15.41 9.17
N GLY A 285 16.72 -16.73 9.08
CA GLY A 285 15.90 -17.75 9.74
C GLY A 285 14.54 -17.97 9.06
N LEU A 286 14.47 -17.81 7.74
CA LEU A 286 13.27 -17.96 6.93
C LEU A 286 13.41 -19.05 5.84
N PRO A 287 13.62 -20.33 6.21
CA PRO A 287 13.84 -21.40 5.25
C PRO A 287 12.62 -21.74 4.39
N GLY A 288 11.38 -21.58 4.88
CA GLY A 288 10.17 -21.79 4.09
C GLY A 288 9.98 -20.69 3.05
N THR A 289 10.18 -19.45 3.48
CA THR A 289 10.16 -18.26 2.62
C THR A 289 11.24 -18.35 1.54
N ALA A 290 12.44 -18.87 1.87
CA ALA A 290 13.51 -19.10 0.90
C ALA A 290 13.07 -19.99 -0.27
N ARG A 291 12.33 -21.08 0.00
CA ARG A 291 11.83 -21.99 -1.06
C ARG A 291 10.84 -21.31 -1.98
N VAL A 292 9.96 -20.47 -1.44
CA VAL A 292 8.99 -19.70 -2.24
C VAL A 292 9.72 -18.65 -3.08
N ALA A 293 10.70 -17.96 -2.50
CA ALA A 293 11.51 -16.97 -3.20
C ALA A 293 12.37 -17.59 -4.32
N GLU A 294 12.96 -18.77 -4.11
CA GLU A 294 13.70 -19.51 -5.14
C GLU A 294 12.82 -19.73 -6.38
N ARG A 295 11.53 -20.02 -6.20
CA ARG A 295 10.57 -20.14 -7.31
C ARG A 295 10.21 -18.79 -7.92
N CYS A 296 9.64 -17.87 -7.13
CA CYS A 296 9.01 -16.67 -7.68
C CYS A 296 9.97 -15.52 -7.99
N LEU A 297 11.14 -15.48 -7.32
CA LEU A 297 12.16 -14.46 -7.52
C LEU A 297 13.39 -14.99 -8.26
N ALA A 298 13.74 -16.27 -8.15
CA ALA A 298 14.91 -16.83 -8.83
C ALA A 298 14.57 -17.71 -10.04
N GLY A 299 13.28 -17.92 -10.33
CA GLY A 299 12.82 -18.66 -11.51
C GLY A 299 13.15 -20.15 -11.46
N LEU A 300 13.40 -20.72 -10.27
CA LEU A 300 13.59 -22.16 -10.13
C LEU A 300 12.24 -22.89 -10.16
N GLU A 301 12.04 -23.67 -11.21
CA GLU A 301 10.96 -24.67 -11.25
C GLU A 301 11.14 -25.66 -10.08
N PRO A 302 10.10 -25.88 -9.24
CA PRO A 302 10.17 -26.88 -8.18
C PRO A 302 10.45 -28.26 -8.76
N ARG A 303 11.38 -29.03 -8.15
CA ARG A 303 11.62 -30.42 -8.54
C ARG A 303 10.41 -31.33 -8.29
N ASP A 304 9.54 -30.96 -7.35
CA ASP A 304 8.27 -31.62 -7.03
C ASP A 304 7.19 -30.58 -6.69
N PRO A 305 5.88 -30.87 -6.91
CA PRO A 305 4.77 -30.02 -6.51
C PRO A 305 4.57 -30.06 -4.98
N GLU A 306 5.51 -29.51 -4.21
CA GLU A 306 5.35 -29.30 -2.77
C GLU A 306 4.46 -28.07 -2.48
N PRO A 307 3.74 -28.05 -1.33
CA PRO A 307 2.85 -26.95 -0.98
C PRO A 307 3.57 -25.61 -0.90
N ARG A 308 2.86 -24.52 -1.24
CA ARG A 308 3.31 -23.11 -1.15
C ARG A 308 3.47 -22.69 0.32
N HIS A 309 4.46 -23.22 1.03
CA HIS A 309 4.67 -22.95 2.44
C HIS A 309 5.63 -21.77 2.63
N VAL A 310 5.08 -20.57 2.84
CA VAL A 310 5.84 -19.43 3.39
C VAL A 310 5.95 -19.61 4.91
N ASP A 311 7.03 -19.14 5.55
CA ASP A 311 7.13 -19.23 7.01
C ASP A 311 5.97 -18.49 7.67
N VAL A 312 5.16 -19.25 8.41
CA VAL A 312 3.97 -18.74 9.09
C VAL A 312 4.42 -17.95 10.30
N LEU A 313 4.31 -16.63 10.23
CA LEU A 313 4.58 -15.75 11.35
C LEU A 313 3.27 -15.40 12.07
N PRO A 314 3.28 -15.14 13.39
CA PRO A 314 2.09 -15.22 14.26
C PRO A 314 0.95 -14.22 13.98
N TRP A 315 1.03 -13.40 12.93
CA TRP A 315 -0.15 -12.72 12.39
C TRP A 315 -1.13 -13.68 11.69
N ASP A 316 -0.70 -14.92 11.40
CA ASP A 316 -1.47 -15.94 10.71
C ASP A 316 -2.30 -16.78 11.71
N VAL A 317 -3.20 -16.11 12.43
CA VAL A 317 -4.22 -16.75 13.28
C VAL A 317 -5.15 -17.70 12.50
N HIS A 318 -5.02 -17.78 11.17
CA HIS A 318 -5.75 -18.70 10.30
C HIS A 318 -5.02 -20.03 10.02
N ALA A 319 -3.74 -20.18 10.36
CA ALA A 319 -3.05 -21.47 10.20
C ALA A 319 -3.68 -22.57 11.07
N GLU A 320 -4.13 -22.23 12.29
CA GLU A 320 -4.91 -23.15 13.15
C GLU A 320 -6.35 -23.38 12.66
N TRP A 321 -6.90 -22.46 11.84
CA TRP A 321 -8.26 -22.57 11.32
C TRP A 321 -8.33 -23.46 10.08
N ARG A 322 -7.30 -23.41 9.22
CA ARG A 322 -7.20 -24.26 8.01
C ARG A 322 -7.08 -25.75 8.33
N SER A 323 -6.50 -26.13 9.48
CA SER A 323 -6.36 -27.52 9.90
C SER A 323 -7.63 -28.13 10.54
N ARG A 324 -8.69 -27.33 10.76
CA ARG A 324 -9.93 -27.76 11.43
C ARG A 324 -11.17 -27.84 10.53
N GLN A 325 -11.04 -27.65 9.22
CA GLN A 325 -12.18 -27.76 8.29
C GLN A 325 -12.50 -29.20 7.90
N ALA A 326 -13.20 -29.92 8.78
CA ALA A 326 -14.24 -30.84 8.32
C ALA A 326 -15.52 -29.99 8.21
N PHE A 327 -15.83 -29.49 7.01
CA PHE A 327 -17.13 -28.86 6.79
C PHE A 327 -18.21 -29.92 7.01
N PRO A 328 -19.25 -29.65 7.84
CA PRO A 328 -20.41 -30.51 7.86
C PRO A 328 -21.01 -30.54 6.43
N PRO A 329 -21.48 -31.70 5.94
CA PRO A 329 -22.02 -31.80 4.59
C PRO A 329 -23.15 -30.79 4.41
N LEU A 330 -23.12 -30.07 3.28
CA LEU A 330 -24.16 -29.12 2.90
C LEU A 330 -25.51 -29.82 2.96
N LYS A 331 -26.47 -29.22 3.68
CA LYS A 331 -27.86 -29.70 3.66
C LYS A 331 -28.37 -29.66 2.22
N PRO A 332 -29.04 -30.70 1.71
CA PRO A 332 -29.59 -30.70 0.37
C PRO A 332 -30.58 -29.54 0.22
N ALA A 333 -30.54 -28.88 -0.94
CA ALA A 333 -31.43 -27.79 -1.28
C ALA A 333 -32.89 -28.23 -1.14
N ARG A 334 -33.73 -27.36 -0.56
CA ARG A 334 -35.18 -27.57 -0.56
C ARG A 334 -35.67 -27.47 -2.01
N PRO A 335 -36.56 -28.37 -2.46
CA PRO A 335 -37.12 -28.29 -3.81
C PRO A 335 -37.91 -26.98 -3.98
N ASP A 336 -37.76 -26.36 -5.15
CA ASP A 336 -38.48 -25.14 -5.52
C ASP A 336 -39.99 -25.34 -5.43
N PRO A 337 -40.75 -24.35 -4.91
CA PRO A 337 -42.20 -24.40 -4.96
C PRO A 337 -42.65 -24.29 -6.41
N GLN A 338 -43.38 -25.31 -6.89
CA GLN A 338 -43.97 -25.30 -8.22
C GLN A 338 -44.95 -24.12 -8.38
N PRO A 339 -45.01 -23.49 -9.56
CA PRO A 339 -45.97 -22.43 -9.81
C PRO A 339 -47.39 -23.02 -9.86
N THR A 340 -48.24 -22.64 -8.91
CA THR A 340 -49.67 -22.88 -9.01
C THR A 340 -50.26 -21.95 -10.06
N LEU A 341 -50.60 -22.52 -11.22
CA LEU A 341 -51.59 -21.99 -12.14
C LEU A 341 -52.95 -21.98 -11.42
N PHE A 342 -53.56 -20.80 -11.23
CA PHE A 342 -54.96 -20.46 -11.48
C PHE A 342 -55.20 -18.98 -11.19
#